data_AF-A0A918GZJ4-F1
#
_entry.id   AF-A0A918GZJ4-F1
#
_cell.length_a   1.000
_cell.length_b   1.000
_cell.length_c   1.000
_cell.angle_alpha   90.00
_cell.angle_beta   90.00
_cell.angle_gamma   90.00
#
_symmetry.space_group_name_H-M   'P 1'
#
loop_
_entity.id
_entity.type
_entity.pdbx_description
1 polymer ?
#
loop_
_entity_poly.entity_id
_entity_poly.type
_entity_poly.pdbx_seq_one_letter_code
_entity_poly.pdbx_strand_id
1 'polypeptide(L)'
;MSRIDLTGLRVLPAQVWGGVRLVPLVREEPVAGLRLHREVYGGVGGVGGGLGVVDVGDGTSYASYIPHGFVADWSHAENGDGGGGGSKAGGESAAYGTRLGDMSHHCVPVRRHHRMAKRARAKQARTKRAESRLRFLPLHLALEGYLALHFGGPSMVWEEWSRQALRQGLSPRAEDAYAGWEVRGLGEALRVFEIHPGQCGVMVYAGDALAAAFVVPHPEDYRVLHPTLVQDLYGELVHQYAWFGAPVPEFTARIRDTYVRSLDGLRAAAEEQGRAWAAAHDSVMARDLLETPYAFERVYRMGGVRGGRRRISRCTASCRRSSGADGSSTSVR
;
A
#
# COMPACT_ATOMS: atom_id res chain seq x y z
N MET A 1 -2.75 6.02 -17.80
CA MET A 1 -1.48 5.78 -17.08
C MET A 1 -1.43 4.31 -16.71
N SER A 2 -0.46 3.56 -17.23
CA SER A 2 -0.27 2.12 -16.99
C SER A 2 0.98 1.83 -16.14
N ARG A 3 1.66 2.85 -15.59
CA ARG A 3 2.82 2.67 -14.71
C ARG A 3 2.57 3.30 -13.34
N ILE A 4 3.32 2.83 -12.34
CA ILE A 4 3.43 3.47 -11.04
C ILE A 4 4.54 4.52 -11.16
N ASP A 5 4.29 5.71 -10.64
CA ASP A 5 5.31 6.75 -10.52
C ASP A 5 5.33 7.25 -9.07
N LEU A 6 6.48 7.80 -8.68
CA LEU A 6 6.67 8.45 -7.38
C LEU A 6 6.33 9.94 -7.49
N THR A 7 5.35 10.34 -8.32
CA THR A 7 5.10 11.76 -8.58
C THR A 7 4.72 12.51 -7.30
N GLY A 8 5.43 13.60 -7.04
CA GLY A 8 5.29 14.39 -5.82
C GLY A 8 5.90 13.71 -4.59
N LEU A 9 6.68 12.64 -4.75
CA LEU A 9 7.52 12.06 -3.71
C LEU A 9 8.98 12.21 -4.12
N ARG A 10 9.82 12.53 -3.14
CA ARG A 10 11.26 12.55 -3.28
C ARG A 10 11.85 11.48 -2.38
N VAL A 11 12.76 10.72 -2.96
CA VAL A 11 13.50 9.67 -2.27
C VAL A 11 14.64 10.31 -1.45
N LEU A 12 14.80 9.90 -0.20
CA LEU A 12 15.95 10.24 0.64
C LEU A 12 16.87 9.04 0.84
N PRO A 13 18.16 9.25 1.20
CA PRO A 13 19.08 8.17 1.49
C PRO A 13 18.51 7.14 2.48
N ALA A 14 18.77 5.87 2.19
CA ALA A 14 18.23 4.79 3.00
C ALA A 14 18.93 4.67 4.36
N GLN A 15 18.16 4.21 5.34
CA GLN A 15 18.66 3.71 6.61
C GLN A 15 18.63 2.18 6.59
N VAL A 16 19.66 1.54 7.13
CA VAL A 16 19.87 0.09 7.02
C VAL A 16 19.99 -0.55 8.40
N TRP A 17 19.35 -1.70 8.56
CA TRP A 17 19.51 -2.56 9.73
C TRP A 17 19.65 -4.02 9.29
N GLY A 18 20.85 -4.58 9.38
CA GLY A 18 21.14 -5.93 8.89
C GLY A 18 20.81 -6.07 7.41
N GLY A 19 19.94 -7.03 7.07
CA GLY A 19 19.48 -7.25 5.69
C GLY A 19 18.32 -6.34 5.26
N VAL A 20 17.82 -5.46 6.13
CA VAL A 20 16.66 -4.59 5.85
C VAL A 20 17.13 -3.18 5.51
N ARG A 21 16.63 -2.65 4.39
CA ARG A 21 16.84 -1.26 3.97
C ARG A 21 15.52 -0.52 3.92
N LEU A 22 15.43 0.60 4.63
CA LEU A 22 14.28 1.49 4.68
C LEU A 22 14.61 2.77 3.92
N VAL A 23 13.89 3.00 2.82
CA VAL A 23 14.08 4.17 1.95
C VAL A 23 12.99 5.20 2.24
N PRO A 24 13.30 6.34 2.87
CA PRO A 24 12.30 7.35 3.17
C PRO A 24 11.75 8.01 1.90
N LEU A 25 10.42 8.17 1.84
CA LEU A 25 9.73 8.93 0.81
C LEU A 25 9.19 10.23 1.43
N VAL A 26 9.72 11.37 1.01
CA VAL A 26 9.28 12.68 1.50
C VAL A 26 8.46 13.41 0.45
N ARG A 27 7.61 14.32 0.89
CA ARG A 27 6.82 15.21 0.04
C ARG A 27 7.07 16.64 0.49
N GLU A 28 7.19 17.56 -0.46
CA GLU A 28 7.36 18.99 -0.15
C GLU A 28 6.11 19.55 0.52
N GLU A 29 4.94 19.31 -0.09
CA GLU A 29 3.64 19.74 0.44
C GLU A 29 2.70 18.55 0.62
N PRO A 30 2.22 18.28 1.84
CA PRO A 30 1.24 17.22 2.09
C PRO A 30 -0.01 17.31 1.21
N VAL A 31 -0.69 16.19 0.99
CA VAL A 31 -1.95 16.21 0.23
C VAL A 31 -3.04 16.88 1.07
N ALA A 32 -3.32 18.14 0.77
CA ALA A 32 -4.31 18.94 1.49
C ALA A 32 -5.70 18.29 1.46
N GLY A 33 -6.38 18.29 2.61
CA GLY A 33 -7.75 17.82 2.72
C GLY A 33 -7.93 16.31 2.61
N LEU A 34 -6.87 15.50 2.70
CA LEU A 34 -6.94 14.04 2.78
C LEU A 34 -6.09 13.55 3.96
N ARG A 35 -6.70 12.81 4.88
CA ARG A 35 -6.03 12.21 6.06
C ARG A 35 -6.29 10.71 6.13
N LEU A 36 -5.33 9.96 6.64
CA LEU A 36 -5.42 8.51 6.78
C LEU A 36 -5.19 8.09 8.23
N HIS A 37 -6.09 7.26 8.76
CA HIS A 37 -6.08 6.83 10.16
C HIS A 37 -6.11 5.31 10.27
N ARG A 38 -5.48 4.76 11.31
CA ARG A 38 -5.58 3.34 11.65
C ARG A 38 -6.89 3.03 12.34
N GLU A 39 -7.54 1.95 11.93
CA GLU A 39 -8.61 1.30 12.68
C GLU A 39 -8.13 -0.09 13.09
N VAL A 40 -7.91 -0.31 14.38
CA VAL A 40 -7.53 -1.64 14.89
C VAL A 40 -8.80 -2.48 15.06
N TYR A 41 -8.77 -3.71 14.53
CA TYR A 41 -9.87 -4.66 14.70
C TYR A 41 -9.44 -5.68 15.73
N GLY A 42 -10.09 -5.71 16.89
CA GLY A 42 -9.81 -6.67 17.94
C GLY A 42 -9.68 -5.99 19.30
N GLY A 43 -9.74 -6.79 20.35
CA GLY A 43 -10.12 -6.38 21.69
C GLY A 43 -9.20 -5.35 22.35
N VAL A 44 -9.74 -4.78 23.43
CA VAL A 44 -9.10 -3.95 24.44
C VAL A 44 -7.59 -4.23 24.60
N GLY A 45 -6.77 -3.19 24.57
CA GLY A 45 -5.34 -3.27 24.86
C GLY A 45 -4.42 -3.26 23.63
N GLY A 46 -4.95 -3.21 22.41
CA GLY A 46 -4.13 -3.11 21.19
C GLY A 46 -3.37 -4.39 20.83
N VAL A 47 -3.61 -5.48 21.58
CA VAL A 47 -3.03 -6.80 21.34
C VAL A 47 -4.13 -7.71 20.82
N GLY A 48 -4.11 -7.97 19.52
CA GLY A 48 -4.96 -8.94 18.85
C GLY A 48 -5.80 -8.32 17.74
N GLY A 49 -5.50 -8.70 16.51
CA GLY A 49 -6.37 -8.60 15.35
C GLY A 49 -7.65 -9.43 15.50
N GLY A 50 -8.68 -9.11 14.74
CA GLY A 50 -9.95 -9.82 14.74
C GLY A 50 -9.99 -10.87 13.65
N LEU A 51 -10.58 -12.03 13.93
CA LEU A 51 -10.97 -12.96 12.87
C LEU A 51 -12.08 -12.28 12.05
N GLY A 52 -11.75 -11.94 10.81
CA GLY A 52 -12.64 -11.30 9.87
C GLY A 52 -13.12 -12.27 8.80
N VAL A 53 -14.43 -12.33 8.57
CA VAL A 53 -14.97 -12.97 7.37
C VAL A 53 -15.18 -11.89 6.31
N VAL A 54 -14.48 -12.00 5.19
CA VAL A 54 -14.54 -11.06 4.07
C VAL A 54 -15.36 -11.69 2.96
N ASP A 55 -16.39 -10.97 2.52
CA ASP A 55 -17.19 -11.29 1.34
C ASP A 55 -16.56 -10.62 0.12
N VAL A 56 -16.28 -11.41 -0.93
CA VAL A 56 -15.59 -10.98 -2.15
C VAL A 56 -16.59 -10.50 -3.22
N GLY A 57 -17.90 -10.66 -3.00
CA GLY A 57 -18.95 -10.08 -3.83
C GLY A 57 -19.42 -10.94 -5.01
N ASP A 58 -18.81 -12.11 -5.23
CA ASP A 58 -19.20 -13.15 -6.19
C ASP A 58 -19.86 -14.36 -5.50
N GLY A 59 -20.25 -14.21 -4.23
CA GLY A 59 -20.75 -15.28 -3.38
C GLY A 59 -19.65 -16.07 -2.67
N THR A 60 -18.37 -15.77 -2.92
CA THR A 60 -17.26 -16.34 -2.15
C THR A 60 -16.95 -15.49 -0.92
N SER A 61 -16.53 -16.16 0.15
CA SER A 61 -16.03 -15.50 1.36
C SER A 61 -14.82 -16.24 1.89
N TYR A 62 -13.89 -15.51 2.49
CA TYR A 62 -12.76 -16.10 3.19
C TYR A 62 -12.66 -15.56 4.62
N ALA A 63 -12.25 -16.44 5.52
CA ALA A 63 -11.92 -16.06 6.89
C ALA A 63 -10.42 -15.78 6.98
N SER A 64 -10.05 -14.66 7.57
CA SER A 64 -8.65 -14.28 7.76
C SER A 64 -8.49 -13.42 9.01
N TYR A 65 -7.28 -13.42 9.56
CA TYR A 65 -6.92 -12.51 10.61
C TYR A 65 -6.74 -11.09 10.05
N ILE A 66 -7.39 -10.10 10.66
CA ILE A 66 -7.32 -8.70 10.23
C ILE A 66 -6.69 -7.86 11.34
N PRO A 67 -5.39 -7.53 11.25
CA PRO A 67 -4.71 -6.79 12.31
C PRO A 67 -5.18 -5.33 12.40
N HIS A 68 -5.42 -4.71 11.25
CA HIS A 68 -5.87 -3.33 11.16
C HIS A 68 -6.52 -3.03 9.80
N GLY A 69 -7.27 -1.94 9.74
CA GLY A 69 -7.73 -1.29 8.53
C GLY A 69 -7.32 0.17 8.55
N PHE A 70 -7.50 0.86 7.42
CA PHE A 70 -7.32 2.29 7.33
C PHE A 70 -8.63 3.00 7.03
N VAL A 71 -8.80 4.18 7.59
CA VAL A 71 -9.92 5.07 7.32
C VAL A 71 -9.37 6.34 6.68
N ALA A 72 -9.75 6.58 5.43
CA ALA A 72 -9.47 7.82 4.74
C ALA A 72 -10.60 8.82 5.00
N ASP A 73 -10.24 10.00 5.48
CA ASP A 73 -11.11 11.15 5.69
C ASP A 73 -10.72 12.24 4.68
N TRP A 74 -11.70 12.87 4.00
CA TRP A 74 -11.41 13.98 3.09
C TRP A 74 -12.35 15.17 3.24
N SER A 75 -11.88 16.35 2.89
CA SER A 75 -12.73 17.55 2.76
C SER A 75 -13.25 17.68 1.32
N HIS A 76 -14.47 18.20 1.16
CA HIS A 76 -14.95 18.65 -0.14
C HIS A 76 -14.45 20.07 -0.33
N ALA A 77 -13.50 20.28 -1.24
CA ALA A 77 -13.25 21.61 -1.79
C ALA A 77 -14.49 22.00 -2.59
N GLU A 78 -15.15 23.11 -2.21
CA GLU A 78 -16.20 23.70 -3.02
C GLU A 78 -15.57 24.17 -4.34
N ASN A 79 -16.16 23.74 -5.47
CA ASN A 79 -15.79 24.29 -6.77
C ASN A 79 -16.08 25.80 -6.72
N GLY A 80 -15.09 26.61 -7.09
CA GLY A 80 -15.22 28.06 -7.11
C GLY A 80 -16.33 28.52 -8.05
N ASP A 81 -17.23 29.34 -7.52
CA ASP A 81 -17.55 30.64 -8.10
C ASP A 81 -17.89 31.60 -6.95
N GLY A 82 -17.44 32.85 -7.09
CA GLY A 82 -17.17 33.78 -5.99
C GLY A 82 -18.35 34.15 -5.08
N GLY A 83 -18.00 34.56 -3.87
CA GLY A 83 -18.91 35.22 -2.93
C GLY A 83 -18.35 35.22 -1.52
N GLY A 84 -17.85 36.38 -1.08
CA GLY A 84 -17.19 36.55 0.21
C GLY A 84 -18.02 36.11 1.42
N GLY A 85 -17.34 35.51 2.39
CA GLY A 85 -17.89 35.13 3.68
C GLY A 85 -17.07 34.01 4.28
N GLY A 86 -16.16 34.33 5.19
CA GLY A 86 -15.15 33.43 5.75
C GLY A 86 -15.69 32.07 6.16
N SER A 87 -15.47 31.06 5.31
CA SER A 87 -15.75 29.66 5.62
C SER A 87 -14.48 29.04 6.20
N LYS A 88 -14.57 28.65 7.47
CA LYS A 88 -13.50 27.99 8.23
C LYS A 88 -12.97 26.79 7.44
N ALA A 89 -11.65 26.75 7.26
CA ALA A 89 -10.90 25.64 6.72
C ALA A 89 -11.46 24.30 7.25
N GLY A 90 -11.75 23.39 6.32
CA GLY A 90 -12.42 22.12 6.58
C GLY A 90 -11.72 21.35 7.70
N GLY A 91 -12.50 20.96 8.71
CA GLY A 91 -12.01 20.36 9.95
C GLY A 91 -10.97 19.27 9.71
N GLU A 92 -9.75 19.56 10.14
CA GLU A 92 -8.64 18.64 10.23
C GLU A 92 -9.00 17.55 11.26
N SER A 93 -9.31 16.34 10.81
CA SER A 93 -9.35 15.19 11.73
C SER A 93 -7.91 14.75 11.98
N ALA A 94 -7.32 15.23 13.08
CA ALA A 94 -6.02 14.78 13.53
C ALA A 94 -6.09 13.29 13.95
N ALA A 95 -5.05 12.54 13.61
CA ALA A 95 -4.88 11.14 13.99
C ALA A 95 -4.52 11.04 15.48
N TYR A 96 -5.49 11.25 16.37
CA TYR A 96 -5.25 11.00 17.79
C TYR A 96 -5.19 9.48 18.01
N GLY A 97 -4.00 8.99 18.35
CA GLY A 97 -3.69 7.57 18.60
C GLY A 97 -4.34 6.97 19.84
N THR A 98 -5.27 7.68 20.49
CA THR A 98 -5.93 7.25 21.72
C THR A 98 -7.44 7.39 21.59
N ARG A 99 -8.14 6.25 21.56
CA ARG A 99 -9.59 6.19 21.80
C ARG A 99 -9.79 5.49 23.14
N LEU A 100 -10.29 6.23 24.13
CA LEU A 100 -10.77 5.67 25.40
C LEU A 100 -12.06 4.90 25.13
N GLY A 101 -12.12 3.64 25.54
CA GLY A 101 -13.30 2.78 25.39
C GLY A 101 -13.47 1.89 26.60
N ASP A 102 -14.74 1.63 26.97
CA ASP A 102 -15.12 0.81 28.11
C ASP A 102 -14.84 -0.69 27.91
N MET A 103 -14.53 -1.35 29.03
CA MET A 103 -14.02 -2.71 29.13
C MET A 103 -15.15 -3.76 29.19
N SER A 104 -15.02 -4.85 28.42
CA SER A 104 -15.18 -6.27 28.85
C SER A 104 -15.55 -7.17 27.66
N HIS A 105 -14.66 -8.10 27.26
CA HIS A 105 -15.04 -9.26 26.43
C HIS A 105 -14.18 -10.47 26.79
N HIS A 106 -14.82 -11.59 27.12
CA HIS A 106 -14.18 -12.87 27.45
C HIS A 106 -13.87 -13.76 26.22
N CYS A 107 -14.06 -13.24 24.99
CA CYS A 107 -13.80 -13.97 23.74
C CYS A 107 -13.37 -13.02 22.60
N VAL A 108 -12.61 -13.55 21.62
CA VAL A 108 -12.21 -12.80 20.41
C VAL A 108 -13.46 -12.58 19.54
N PRO A 109 -13.89 -11.32 19.30
CA PRO A 109 -15.08 -11.06 18.51
C PRO A 109 -14.83 -11.35 17.02
N VAL A 110 -15.58 -12.27 16.43
CA VAL A 110 -15.59 -12.48 14.96
C VAL A 110 -16.36 -11.34 14.30
N ARG A 111 -15.72 -10.62 13.37
CA ARG A 111 -16.35 -9.52 12.63
C ARG A 111 -16.63 -9.92 11.19
N ARG A 112 -17.86 -9.71 10.71
CA ARG A 112 -18.19 -9.86 9.29
C ARG A 112 -17.93 -8.56 8.56
N HIS A 113 -16.98 -8.58 7.64
CA HIS A 113 -16.63 -7.48 6.76
C HIS A 113 -17.21 -7.74 5.37
N HIS A 114 -18.46 -7.31 5.17
CA HIS A 114 -19.16 -7.47 3.89
C HIS A 114 -18.48 -6.80 2.68
N ARG A 115 -17.55 -5.85 2.92
CA ARG A 115 -16.80 -5.16 1.87
C ARG A 115 -15.42 -4.76 2.36
N MET A 116 -14.41 -4.96 1.50
CA MET A 116 -13.02 -4.53 1.74
C MET A 116 -12.84 -3.02 1.71
N ALA A 117 -13.72 -2.30 1.01
CA ALA A 117 -13.87 -0.85 1.10
C ALA A 117 -15.34 -0.50 1.43
N LYS A 118 -15.56 0.29 2.48
CA LYS A 118 -16.91 0.66 2.94
C LYS A 118 -16.94 2.11 3.40
N ARG A 119 -17.95 2.84 2.94
CA ARG A 119 -18.26 4.17 3.47
C ARG A 119 -18.67 4.05 4.94
N ALA A 120 -18.01 4.81 5.81
CA ALA A 120 -18.34 4.78 7.23
C ALA A 120 -19.63 5.59 7.47
N ARG A 121 -20.68 4.92 7.98
CA ARG A 121 -21.90 5.58 8.44
C ARG A 121 -21.70 6.04 9.88
N ALA A 122 -21.71 7.35 10.13
CA ALA A 122 -21.72 7.86 11.49
C ALA A 122 -23.12 7.60 12.10
N LYS A 123 -23.23 6.62 13.01
CA LYS A 123 -24.50 6.27 13.68
C LYS A 123 -25.12 7.42 14.53
N GLN A 124 -24.46 8.57 14.65
CA GLN A 124 -24.87 9.71 15.48
C GLN A 124 -24.77 11.09 14.81
N ALA A 125 -24.65 11.18 13.48
CA ALA A 125 -24.67 12.48 12.79
C ALA A 125 -26.08 12.78 12.25
N ARG A 126 -26.84 13.57 12.99
CA ARG A 126 -28.14 14.16 12.59
C ARG A 126 -28.00 15.22 11.48
N THR A 127 -26.80 15.40 10.92
CA THR A 127 -26.46 16.42 9.94
C THR A 127 -26.10 15.79 8.60
N LYS A 128 -26.89 16.16 7.59
CA LYS A 128 -26.91 15.69 6.19
C LYS A 128 -25.67 16.13 5.37
N ARG A 129 -24.48 16.25 5.98
CA ARG A 129 -23.23 16.53 5.25
C ARG A 129 -22.72 15.20 4.71
N ALA A 130 -22.62 15.07 3.38
CA ALA A 130 -22.21 13.86 2.72
C ALA A 130 -20.96 13.26 3.38
N GLU A 131 -21.06 12.00 3.82
CA GLU A 131 -20.01 11.27 4.55
C GLU A 131 -18.72 11.19 3.70
N SER A 132 -17.69 11.93 4.11
CA SER A 132 -16.38 11.95 3.45
C SER A 132 -15.38 10.98 4.09
N ARG A 133 -15.84 9.76 4.40
CA ARG A 133 -15.06 8.74 5.09
C ARG A 133 -15.12 7.39 4.38
N LEU A 134 -13.97 6.80 4.10
CA LEU A 134 -13.84 5.48 3.49
C LEU A 134 -12.93 4.59 4.35
N ARG A 135 -13.50 3.53 4.90
CA ARG A 135 -12.76 2.45 5.55
C ARG A 135 -12.31 1.45 4.52
N PHE A 136 -11.05 1.05 4.54
CA PHE A 136 -10.54 -0.04 3.72
C PHE A 136 -9.56 -0.94 4.46
N LEU A 137 -9.41 -2.18 3.99
CA LEU A 137 -8.52 -3.19 4.54
C LEU A 137 -7.31 -3.34 3.61
N PRO A 138 -6.17 -2.70 3.90
CA PRO A 138 -5.05 -2.62 2.94
C PRO A 138 -4.53 -3.99 2.54
N LEU A 139 -4.33 -4.85 3.54
CA LEU A 139 -3.84 -6.21 3.41
C LEU A 139 -4.78 -7.08 2.57
N HIS A 140 -6.06 -7.06 2.89
CA HIS A 140 -7.09 -7.85 2.20
C HIS A 140 -7.29 -7.40 0.76
N LEU A 141 -7.21 -6.10 0.49
CA LEU A 141 -7.23 -5.57 -0.88
C LEU A 141 -6.00 -6.01 -1.68
N ALA A 142 -4.83 -6.12 -1.04
CA ALA A 142 -3.64 -6.65 -1.70
C ALA A 142 -3.79 -8.15 -2.00
N LEU A 143 -4.28 -8.94 -1.03
CA LEU A 143 -4.56 -10.36 -1.18
C LEU A 143 -5.62 -10.64 -2.26
N GLU A 144 -6.75 -9.93 -2.28
CA GLU A 144 -7.76 -10.06 -3.35
C GLU A 144 -7.17 -9.75 -4.73
N GLY A 145 -6.35 -8.69 -4.81
CA GLY A 145 -5.64 -8.33 -6.04
C GLY A 145 -4.75 -9.47 -6.53
N TYR A 146 -3.95 -10.04 -5.64
CA TYR A 146 -3.06 -11.16 -5.94
C TYR A 146 -3.86 -12.43 -6.32
N LEU A 147 -4.88 -12.78 -5.53
CA LEU A 147 -5.69 -13.98 -5.74
C LEU A 147 -6.44 -13.94 -7.06
N ALA A 148 -7.10 -12.82 -7.37
CA ALA A 148 -7.88 -12.70 -8.61
C ALA A 148 -7.03 -12.82 -9.90
N LEU A 149 -5.72 -12.54 -9.82
CA LEU A 149 -4.82 -12.63 -10.97
C LEU A 149 -4.22 -14.02 -11.15
N HIS A 150 -3.98 -14.73 -10.05
CA HIS A 150 -3.17 -15.95 -10.06
C HIS A 150 -3.96 -17.23 -9.77
N PHE A 151 -5.24 -17.11 -9.37
CA PHE A 151 -6.08 -18.23 -8.92
C PHE A 151 -7.34 -18.39 -9.77
N GLY A 152 -7.21 -18.21 -11.09
CA GLY A 152 -8.24 -18.60 -12.05
C GLY A 152 -8.07 -20.06 -12.46
N GLY A 153 -9.11 -20.87 -12.32
CA GLY A 153 -9.19 -22.15 -13.04
C GLY A 153 -9.30 -21.90 -14.55
N PRO A 154 -8.89 -22.86 -15.40
CA PRO A 154 -9.08 -22.73 -16.84
C PRO A 154 -10.55 -22.60 -17.20
N SER A 155 -10.83 -21.74 -18.17
CA SER A 155 -12.19 -21.44 -18.64
C SER A 155 -12.78 -22.50 -19.57
N MET A 156 -11.99 -23.50 -19.98
CA MET A 156 -12.41 -24.61 -20.81
C MET A 156 -12.00 -25.94 -20.16
N VAL A 157 -12.96 -26.87 -20.09
CA VAL A 157 -12.70 -28.24 -19.67
C VAL A 157 -12.05 -28.97 -20.85
N TRP A 158 -10.83 -29.44 -20.67
CA TRP A 158 -10.10 -30.23 -21.66
C TRP A 158 -10.30 -31.73 -21.39
N GLU A 159 -10.33 -32.55 -22.45
CA GLU A 159 -10.58 -34.00 -22.33
C GLU A 159 -9.49 -34.71 -21.53
N GLU A 160 -8.28 -34.16 -21.49
CA GLU A 160 -7.11 -34.68 -20.78
C GLU A 160 -7.17 -34.42 -19.26
N TRP A 161 -8.21 -33.75 -18.76
CA TRP A 161 -8.36 -33.50 -17.33
C TRP A 161 -8.77 -34.75 -16.56
N SER A 162 -8.11 -34.96 -15.42
CA SER A 162 -8.41 -36.11 -14.58
C SER A 162 -9.86 -36.04 -14.07
N ARG A 163 -10.56 -37.16 -14.10
CA ARG A 163 -11.91 -37.28 -13.50
C ARG A 163 -11.90 -36.87 -12.02
N GLN A 164 -10.76 -36.99 -11.34
CA GLN A 164 -10.59 -36.57 -9.96
C GLN A 164 -10.62 -35.03 -9.82
N ALA A 165 -9.92 -34.29 -10.68
CA ALA A 165 -9.99 -32.82 -10.69
C ALA A 165 -11.40 -32.30 -11.02
N LEU A 166 -12.12 -33.00 -11.90
CA LEU A 166 -13.53 -32.69 -12.19
C LEU A 166 -14.49 -33.01 -11.03
N ARG A 167 -14.20 -34.07 -10.26
CA ARG A 167 -15.06 -34.52 -9.15
C ARG A 167 -14.77 -33.80 -7.82
N GLN A 168 -13.51 -33.49 -7.56
CA GLN A 168 -13.03 -32.97 -6.26
C GLN A 168 -12.57 -31.51 -6.36
N GLY A 169 -12.54 -30.93 -7.56
CA GLY A 169 -11.97 -29.63 -7.83
C GLY A 169 -10.45 -29.68 -8.00
N LEU A 170 -9.87 -28.54 -8.37
CA LEU A 170 -8.42 -28.35 -8.37
C LEU A 170 -7.89 -28.35 -6.94
N SER A 171 -6.69 -28.90 -6.73
CA SER A 171 -5.94 -28.63 -5.50
C SER A 171 -5.77 -27.12 -5.37
N PRO A 172 -6.18 -26.50 -4.25
CA PRO A 172 -6.02 -25.07 -4.08
C PRO A 172 -4.53 -24.77 -4.10
N ARG A 173 -4.12 -23.84 -4.96
CA ARG A 173 -2.79 -23.26 -4.85
C ARG A 173 -2.69 -22.63 -3.45
N ALA A 174 -1.56 -22.83 -2.79
CA ALA A 174 -1.26 -22.27 -1.48
C ALA A 174 0.04 -21.48 -1.60
N GLU A 175 0.13 -20.38 -0.88
CA GLU A 175 1.30 -19.51 -0.84
C GLU A 175 1.51 -19.12 0.62
N ASP A 176 2.76 -19.15 1.08
CA ASP A 176 3.10 -18.76 2.45
C ASP A 176 3.30 -17.25 2.55
N ALA A 177 2.71 -16.68 3.60
CA ALA A 177 2.81 -15.27 3.92
C ALA A 177 3.19 -15.12 5.39
N TYR A 178 4.20 -14.29 5.63
CA TYR A 178 4.80 -14.07 6.94
C TYR A 178 4.46 -12.68 7.42
N ALA A 179 4.14 -12.55 8.70
CA ALA A 179 3.90 -11.24 9.26
C ALA A 179 5.22 -10.48 9.44
N GLY A 180 5.19 -9.15 9.42
CA GLY A 180 6.42 -8.33 9.48
C GLY A 180 7.32 -8.58 10.70
N TRP A 181 6.74 -8.97 11.84
CA TRP A 181 7.49 -9.39 13.04
C TRP A 181 8.25 -10.72 12.88
N GLU A 182 7.87 -11.55 11.90
CA GLU A 182 8.59 -12.78 11.53
C GLU A 182 9.68 -12.50 10.48
N VAL A 183 9.67 -11.33 9.83
CA VAL A 183 10.74 -10.91 8.92
C VAL A 183 11.94 -10.47 9.75
N ARG A 184 13.01 -11.24 9.69
CA ARG A 184 14.23 -11.03 10.49
C ARG A 184 14.75 -9.60 10.32
N GLY A 185 14.88 -8.89 11.45
CA GLY A 185 15.42 -7.53 11.50
C GLY A 185 14.43 -6.42 11.14
N LEU A 186 13.24 -6.70 10.58
CA LEU A 186 12.29 -5.67 10.17
C LEU A 186 11.72 -4.89 11.36
N GLY A 187 11.30 -5.60 12.42
CA GLY A 187 10.79 -4.94 13.63
C GLY A 187 11.80 -3.99 14.28
N GLU A 188 13.07 -4.41 14.33
CA GLU A 188 14.17 -3.58 14.84
C GLU A 188 14.51 -2.44 13.89
N ALA A 189 14.56 -2.68 12.58
CA ALA A 189 14.77 -1.66 11.57
C ALA A 189 13.76 -0.52 11.73
N LEU A 190 12.46 -0.85 11.85
CA LEU A 190 11.39 0.13 12.05
C LEU A 190 11.52 0.85 13.40
N ARG A 191 11.97 0.16 14.46
CA ARG A 191 12.15 0.75 15.79
C ARG A 191 13.25 1.82 15.82
N VAL A 192 14.37 1.60 15.14
CA VAL A 192 15.52 2.52 15.12
C VAL A 192 15.46 3.55 14.00
N PHE A 193 14.52 3.39 13.07
CA PHE A 193 14.38 4.23 11.89
C PHE A 193 14.06 5.68 12.26
N GLU A 194 14.92 6.60 11.85
CA GLU A 194 14.69 8.04 12.02
C GLU A 194 13.69 8.54 10.97
N ILE A 195 12.54 9.03 11.43
CA ILE A 195 11.49 9.55 10.55
C ILE A 195 11.75 11.03 10.23
N HIS A 196 11.97 11.34 8.96
CA HIS A 196 12.21 12.73 8.54
C HIS A 196 10.95 13.62 8.69
N PRO A 197 11.10 14.95 8.91
CA PRO A 197 9.99 15.89 9.07
C PRO A 197 8.86 15.78 8.03
N GLY A 198 9.22 15.73 6.74
CA GLY A 198 8.29 15.64 5.60
C GLY A 198 8.04 14.22 5.07
N GLN A 199 8.41 13.18 5.82
CA GLN A 199 8.27 11.80 5.38
C GLN A 199 6.81 11.36 5.33
N CYS A 200 6.34 11.03 4.14
CA CYS A 200 4.98 10.57 3.87
C CYS A 200 4.94 9.10 3.48
N GLY A 201 6.07 8.39 3.54
CA GLY A 201 6.12 6.99 3.19
C GLY A 201 7.50 6.38 3.34
N VAL A 202 7.58 5.09 3.04
CA VAL A 202 8.82 4.32 3.03
C VAL A 202 8.72 3.20 1.99
N MET A 203 9.83 2.92 1.32
CA MET A 203 10.01 1.66 0.60
C MET A 203 10.88 0.73 1.45
N VAL A 204 10.41 -0.48 1.65
CA VAL A 204 11.06 -1.51 2.46
C VAL A 204 11.69 -2.52 1.53
N TYR A 205 12.97 -2.80 1.75
CA TYR A 205 13.70 -3.83 1.02
C TYR A 205 14.29 -4.85 2.00
N ALA A 206 14.30 -6.12 1.61
CA ALA A 206 14.98 -7.20 2.32
C ALA A 206 15.97 -7.86 1.35
N GLY A 207 17.26 -7.82 1.66
CA GLY A 207 18.31 -8.31 0.76
C GLY A 207 18.28 -7.63 -0.62
N ASP A 208 18.04 -6.31 -0.64
CA ASP A 208 17.82 -5.49 -1.84
C ASP A 208 16.60 -5.87 -2.72
N ALA A 209 15.80 -6.86 -2.33
CA ALA A 209 14.51 -7.14 -2.96
C ALA A 209 13.42 -6.24 -2.39
N LEU A 210 12.59 -5.64 -3.26
CA LEU A 210 11.47 -4.80 -2.85
C LEU A 210 10.42 -5.63 -2.10
N ALA A 211 10.23 -5.33 -0.81
CA ALA A 211 9.27 -6.00 0.06
C ALA A 211 7.94 -5.27 0.14
N ALA A 212 7.97 -3.94 0.28
CA ALA A 212 6.76 -3.11 0.37
C ALA A 212 7.02 -1.67 -0.05
N ALA A 213 6.00 -0.99 -0.52
CA ALA A 213 5.97 0.46 -0.69
C ALA A 213 4.75 1.03 0.05
N PHE A 214 4.99 1.77 1.12
CA PHE A 214 3.95 2.31 1.98
C PHE A 214 3.95 3.83 1.90
N VAL A 215 2.86 4.41 1.41
CA VAL A 215 2.72 5.86 1.16
C VAL A 215 1.39 6.33 1.71
N VAL A 216 1.42 7.46 2.41
CA VAL A 216 0.26 8.11 3.00
C VAL A 216 0.16 9.59 2.60
N PRO A 217 -0.99 10.24 2.80
CA PRO A 217 -1.21 11.61 2.35
C PRO A 217 -0.41 12.68 3.10
N HIS A 218 -0.12 12.45 4.39
CA HIS A 218 0.42 13.44 5.32
C HIS A 218 1.54 12.84 6.20
N PRO A 219 2.61 13.61 6.55
CA PRO A 219 3.73 13.07 7.32
C PRO A 219 3.36 12.67 8.76
N GLU A 220 2.42 13.37 9.37
CA GLU A 220 1.89 12.95 10.68
C GLU A 220 1.17 11.60 10.62
N ASP A 221 0.43 11.35 9.53
CA ASP A 221 -0.25 10.06 9.33
C ASP A 221 0.82 8.97 9.18
N TYR A 222 1.94 9.26 8.52
CA TYR A 222 3.03 8.31 8.36
C TYR A 222 3.63 7.95 9.72
N ARG A 223 3.89 8.92 10.60
CA ARG A 223 4.41 8.64 11.95
C ARG A 223 3.50 7.71 12.75
N VAL A 224 2.19 7.94 12.68
CA VAL A 224 1.19 7.11 13.40
C VAL A 224 1.08 5.71 12.77
N LEU A 225 1.20 5.61 11.45
CA LEU A 225 1.01 4.36 10.71
C LEU A 225 2.29 3.57 10.51
N HIS A 226 3.47 4.15 10.69
CA HIS A 226 4.76 3.48 10.51
C HIS A 226 4.86 2.14 11.28
N PRO A 227 4.41 2.02 12.55
CA PRO A 227 4.46 0.75 13.27
C PRO A 227 3.53 -0.34 12.71
N THR A 228 2.57 -0.01 11.82
CA THR A 228 1.67 -1.02 11.25
C THR A 228 2.36 -1.95 10.28
N LEU A 229 3.50 -1.55 9.72
CA LEU A 229 4.31 -2.36 8.79
C LEU A 229 4.76 -3.68 9.41
N VAL A 230 4.92 -3.75 10.74
CA VAL A 230 5.23 -5.00 11.47
C VAL A 230 4.07 -6.00 11.40
N GLN A 231 2.84 -5.52 11.21
CA GLN A 231 1.63 -6.34 11.18
C GLN A 231 1.18 -6.70 9.76
N ASP A 232 1.85 -6.15 8.74
CA ASP A 232 1.55 -6.49 7.34
C ASP A 232 2.09 -7.88 6.98
N LEU A 233 1.58 -8.43 5.87
CA LEU A 233 2.04 -9.72 5.33
C LEU A 233 3.09 -9.48 4.24
N TYR A 234 4.14 -10.27 4.31
CA TYR A 234 5.25 -10.31 3.37
C TYR A 234 5.32 -11.71 2.77
N GLY A 235 5.61 -11.80 1.47
CA GLY A 235 5.73 -13.09 0.79
C GLY A 235 6.94 -13.89 1.27
N GLU A 236 6.89 -15.20 1.09
CA GLU A 236 7.95 -16.14 1.48
C GLU A 236 9.36 -15.70 1.05
N LEU A 237 9.54 -15.24 -0.18
CA LEU A 237 10.85 -14.80 -0.69
C LEU A 237 11.45 -13.65 0.14
N VAL A 238 10.62 -12.71 0.61
CA VAL A 238 11.07 -11.61 1.47
C VAL A 238 11.54 -12.14 2.82
N HIS A 239 10.79 -13.08 3.39
CA HIS A 239 11.15 -13.73 4.65
C HIS A 239 12.48 -14.51 4.50
N GLN A 240 12.64 -15.28 3.43
CA GLN A 240 13.87 -16.01 3.13
C GLN A 240 15.07 -15.07 2.90
N TYR A 241 14.91 -13.98 2.14
CA TYR A 241 15.99 -13.00 1.95
C TYR A 241 16.38 -12.30 3.25
N ALA A 242 15.43 -12.01 4.13
CA ALA A 242 15.75 -11.46 5.44
C ALA A 242 16.52 -12.47 6.32
N TRP A 243 16.27 -13.77 6.17
CA TRP A 243 16.89 -14.81 6.98
C TRP A 243 18.27 -15.24 6.49
N PHE A 244 18.41 -15.46 5.18
CA PHE A 244 19.62 -16.00 4.55
C PHE A 244 20.47 -14.93 3.86
N GLY A 245 19.94 -13.72 3.67
CA GLY A 245 20.66 -12.61 3.06
C GLY A 245 21.78 -12.09 3.93
N ALA A 246 22.85 -11.64 3.28
CA ALA A 246 23.91 -10.88 3.94
C ALA A 246 23.39 -9.49 4.36
N PRO A 247 24.01 -8.86 5.37
CA PRO A 247 23.75 -7.45 5.65
C PRO A 247 23.95 -6.59 4.39
N VAL A 248 23.02 -5.68 4.14
CA VAL A 248 23.11 -4.79 2.98
C VAL A 248 24.00 -3.59 3.29
N PRO A 249 24.71 -3.01 2.31
CA PRO A 249 25.55 -1.84 2.55
C PRO A 249 24.74 -0.62 2.99
N GLU A 250 25.23 0.10 4.00
CA GLU A 250 24.69 1.38 4.43
C GLU A 250 25.09 2.50 3.45
N PHE A 251 24.25 3.53 3.32
CA PHE A 251 24.64 4.75 2.63
C PHE A 251 25.64 5.55 3.48
N THR A 252 26.84 5.75 2.95
CA THR A 252 27.84 6.64 3.54
C THR A 252 28.21 7.72 2.53
N ALA A 253 27.88 8.98 2.85
CA ALA A 253 28.28 10.11 2.02
C ALA A 253 29.81 10.26 2.01
N ARG A 254 30.42 10.17 0.82
CA ARG A 254 31.87 10.33 0.63
C ARG A 254 32.16 11.68 -0.02
N ILE A 255 32.38 12.71 0.80
CA ILE A 255 32.68 14.07 0.34
C ILE A 255 34.19 14.29 0.39
N ARG A 256 34.79 14.69 -0.73
CA ARG A 256 36.22 15.01 -0.81
C ARG A 256 36.45 16.42 -0.25
N ASP A 257 37.42 16.55 0.65
CA ASP A 257 37.82 17.81 1.28
C ASP A 257 38.39 18.84 0.30
N THR A 258 38.96 18.38 -0.81
CA THR A 258 39.81 19.15 -1.72
C THR A 258 39.09 20.35 -2.36
N TYR A 259 37.75 20.27 -2.48
CA TYR A 259 36.91 21.27 -3.13
C TYR A 259 35.93 21.96 -2.18
N VAL A 260 35.88 21.55 -0.90
CA VAL A 260 34.94 22.08 0.08
C VAL A 260 35.63 23.08 0.98
N ARG A 261 35.42 24.38 0.70
CA ARG A 261 36.07 25.49 1.43
C ARG A 261 35.11 26.28 2.33
N SER A 262 33.85 25.87 2.42
CA SER A 262 32.82 26.53 3.23
C SER A 262 31.76 25.52 3.69
N LEU A 263 31.00 25.88 4.74
CA LEU A 263 29.88 25.08 5.22
C LEU A 263 28.76 24.96 4.16
N ASP A 264 28.55 26.00 3.37
CA ASP A 264 27.57 25.96 2.28
C ASP A 264 28.03 25.02 1.15
N GLY A 265 29.33 25.01 0.84
CA GLY A 265 29.92 24.05 -0.09
C GLY A 265 29.79 22.61 0.42
N LEU A 266 29.95 22.39 1.73
CA LEU A 266 29.76 21.07 2.34
C LEU A 266 28.30 20.62 2.25
N ARG A 267 27.35 21.53 2.54
CA ARG A 267 25.91 21.25 2.43
C ARG A 267 25.52 20.90 1.00
N ALA A 268 25.99 21.69 0.03
CA ALA A 268 25.73 21.44 -1.39
C ALA A 268 26.28 20.08 -1.85
N ALA A 269 27.50 19.72 -1.43
CA ALA A 269 28.10 18.42 -1.75
C ALA A 269 27.34 17.24 -1.10
N ALA A 270 26.86 17.41 0.12
CA ALA A 270 26.04 16.40 0.80
C ALA A 270 24.69 16.19 0.10
N GLU A 271 24.03 17.28 -0.32
CA GLU A 271 22.79 17.21 -1.09
C GLU A 271 22.99 16.57 -2.46
N GLU A 272 24.13 16.80 -3.12
CA GLU A 272 24.48 16.17 -4.38
C GLU A 272 24.62 14.65 -4.23
N GLN A 273 25.29 14.18 -3.18
CA GLN A 273 25.37 12.75 -2.85
C GLN A 273 23.97 12.16 -2.61
N GLY A 274 23.10 12.90 -1.93
CA GLY A 274 21.70 12.48 -1.73
C GLY A 274 20.92 12.38 -3.05
N ARG A 275 21.08 13.35 -3.96
CA ARG A 275 20.46 13.31 -5.30
C ARG A 275 20.99 12.15 -6.14
N ALA A 276 22.30 11.90 -6.12
CA ALA A 276 22.92 10.79 -6.82
C ALA A 276 22.41 9.44 -6.29
N TRP A 277 22.25 9.32 -4.97
CA TRP A 277 21.68 8.12 -4.35
C TRP A 277 20.22 7.90 -4.78
N ALA A 278 19.39 8.94 -4.76
CA ALA A 278 18.00 8.85 -5.21
C ALA A 278 17.88 8.42 -6.68
N ALA A 279 18.74 8.96 -7.56
CA ALA A 279 18.79 8.55 -8.96
C ALA A 279 19.21 7.08 -9.13
N ALA A 280 20.18 6.61 -8.35
CA ALA A 280 20.60 5.21 -8.36
C ALA A 280 19.50 4.28 -7.84
N HIS A 281 18.81 4.68 -6.77
CA HIS A 281 17.66 3.95 -6.24
C HIS A 281 16.57 3.79 -7.31
N ASP A 282 16.15 4.87 -7.96
CA ASP A 282 15.05 4.85 -8.93
C ASP A 282 15.39 4.04 -10.19
N SER A 283 16.65 4.11 -10.64
CA SER A 283 17.13 3.43 -11.86
C SER A 283 17.56 1.98 -11.65
N VAL A 284 17.89 1.57 -10.43
CA VAL A 284 18.39 0.21 -10.13
C VAL A 284 17.44 -0.55 -9.22
N MET A 285 17.12 -0.01 -8.05
CA MET A 285 16.35 -0.74 -7.02
C MET A 285 14.85 -0.73 -7.29
N ALA A 286 14.30 0.45 -7.61
CA ALA A 286 12.87 0.62 -7.84
C ALA A 286 12.50 0.47 -9.33
N ARG A 287 13.48 0.22 -10.21
CA ARG A 287 13.29 0.18 -11.67
C ARG A 287 12.13 -0.69 -12.09
N ASP A 288 12.10 -1.93 -11.60
CA ASP A 288 11.05 -2.89 -11.96
C ASP A 288 9.67 -2.41 -11.50
N LEU A 289 9.56 -1.74 -10.35
CA LEU A 289 8.31 -1.16 -9.88
C LEU A 289 7.84 0.02 -10.75
N LEU A 290 8.77 0.83 -11.26
CA LEU A 290 8.45 2.08 -11.96
C LEU A 290 8.29 1.90 -13.47
N GLU A 291 9.03 0.99 -14.08
CA GLU A 291 9.02 0.78 -15.53
C GLU A 291 8.00 -0.28 -15.98
N THR A 292 7.63 -1.20 -15.09
CA THR A 292 6.67 -2.27 -15.41
C THR A 292 5.28 -1.71 -15.69
N PRO A 293 4.64 -2.11 -16.80
CA PRO A 293 3.23 -1.79 -17.03
C PRO A 293 2.32 -2.65 -16.15
N TYR A 294 1.37 -1.99 -15.50
CA TYR A 294 0.34 -2.58 -14.66
C TYR A 294 -1.05 -2.25 -15.22
N ALA A 295 -1.97 -3.20 -15.09
CA ALA A 295 -3.38 -2.89 -15.23
C ALA A 295 -3.88 -2.27 -13.94
N PHE A 296 -4.82 -1.32 -14.06
CA PHE A 296 -5.34 -0.56 -12.92
C PHE A 296 -6.86 -0.54 -12.93
N GLU A 297 -7.44 -0.88 -11.78
CA GLU A 297 -8.87 -0.76 -11.53
C GLU A 297 -9.12 0.30 -10.45
N ARG A 298 -10.08 1.19 -10.70
CA ARG A 298 -10.45 2.27 -9.77
C ARG A 298 -11.62 1.82 -8.90
N VAL A 299 -11.34 1.59 -7.61
CA VAL A 299 -12.35 1.17 -6.63
C VAL A 299 -13.21 2.32 -6.11
N TYR A 300 -12.61 3.50 -5.87
CA TYR A 300 -13.32 4.66 -5.33
C TYR A 300 -12.63 5.99 -5.68
N ARG A 301 -13.39 7.09 -5.69
CA ARG A 301 -12.89 8.47 -5.86
C ARG A 301 -13.24 9.32 -4.63
N MET A 302 -12.23 9.82 -3.93
CA MET A 302 -12.37 10.65 -2.73
C MET A 302 -12.45 12.14 -3.10
N GLY A 303 -13.64 12.62 -3.47
CA GLY A 303 -13.87 14.03 -3.79
C GLY A 303 -13.05 14.58 -4.97
N GLY A 304 -12.63 15.85 -4.86
CA GLY A 304 -11.79 16.56 -5.83
C GLY A 304 -10.30 16.19 -5.78
N VAL A 305 -9.87 15.51 -4.72
CA VAL A 305 -8.52 14.97 -4.60
C VAL A 305 -8.40 13.83 -5.61
N ARG A 306 -7.48 13.96 -6.58
CA ARG A 306 -7.12 12.88 -7.51
C ARG A 306 -6.28 11.82 -6.79
N GLY A 307 -6.84 11.21 -5.75
CA GLY A 307 -6.31 10.02 -5.09
C GLY A 307 -6.76 8.78 -5.86
N GLY A 308 -6.04 8.45 -6.93
CA GLY A 308 -6.27 7.19 -7.64
C GLY A 308 -5.63 6.05 -6.86
N ARG A 309 -6.43 5.24 -6.14
CA ARG A 309 -5.97 3.90 -5.79
C ARG A 309 -6.10 3.02 -7.02
N ARG A 310 -5.02 2.30 -7.27
CA ARG A 310 -4.76 1.52 -8.45
C ARG A 310 -4.58 0.08 -7.98
N ARG A 311 -5.48 -0.82 -8.37
CA ARG A 311 -5.25 -2.28 -8.26
C ARG A 311 -4.03 -2.57 -9.12
N ILE A 312 -2.90 -3.00 -8.58
CA ILE A 312 -1.69 -3.28 -9.36
C ILE A 312 -1.79 -4.74 -9.81
N SER A 313 -2.00 -4.97 -11.11
CA SER A 313 -1.84 -6.31 -11.68
C SER A 313 -0.68 -6.34 -12.65
N ARG A 314 0.28 -7.27 -12.42
CA ARG A 314 1.35 -7.57 -13.37
C ARG A 314 0.72 -8.28 -14.56
N CYS A 315 0.57 -7.58 -15.68
CA CYS A 315 0.11 -8.21 -16.91
C CYS A 315 1.31 -8.91 -17.55
N THR A 316 1.52 -10.19 -17.24
CA THR A 316 2.43 -11.06 -17.98
C THR A 316 1.62 -11.98 -18.88
N ALA A 317 1.13 -11.44 -20.00
CA ALA A 317 0.81 -12.22 -21.19
C ALA A 317 0.50 -11.30 -22.37
N SER A 318 1.42 -11.27 -23.34
CA SER A 318 1.08 -10.96 -24.72
C SER A 318 0.14 -12.05 -25.25
N CYS A 319 -1.16 -11.81 -25.21
CA CYS A 319 -2.10 -12.49 -26.09
C CYS A 319 -3.05 -11.43 -26.64
N ARG A 320 -2.62 -10.77 -27.73
CA ARG A 320 -3.52 -10.01 -28.59
C ARG A 320 -4.60 -10.97 -29.10
N ARG A 321 -5.82 -10.84 -28.59
CA ARG A 321 -7.00 -11.32 -29.31
C ARG A 321 -7.25 -10.35 -30.46
N SER A 322 -6.90 -10.76 -31.68
CA SER A 322 -7.45 -10.19 -32.90
C SER A 322 -8.88 -10.71 -33.05
N SER A 323 -9.86 -9.94 -32.60
CA SER A 323 -11.26 -10.08 -33.00
C SER A 323 -11.53 -9.11 -34.13
N GLY A 324 -11.64 -9.62 -35.34
CA GLY A 324 -12.08 -8.89 -36.53
C GLY A 324 -12.74 -9.88 -37.48
N ALA A 325 -13.94 -10.32 -37.12
CA ALA A 325 -14.88 -10.90 -38.05
C ALA A 325 -15.73 -9.74 -38.57
N ASP A 326 -15.50 -9.35 -39.82
CA ASP A 326 -16.52 -8.71 -40.66
C ASP A 326 -16.53 -9.48 -41.98
N GLY A 327 -17.60 -10.22 -42.19
CA GLY A 327 -17.91 -10.80 -43.49
C GLY A 327 -18.63 -9.78 -44.37
N SER A 328 -18.31 -9.77 -45.66
CA SER A 328 -19.26 -9.50 -46.77
C SER A 328 -18.55 -9.50 -48.13
N SER A 329 -19.33 -9.76 -49.18
CA SER A 329 -19.01 -10.03 -50.59
C SER A 329 -18.61 -11.50 -50.85
N THR A 330 -19.51 -12.39 -51.25
CA THR A 330 -20.40 -12.43 -52.43
C THR A 330 -19.61 -12.50 -53.74
N SER A 331 -19.55 -13.73 -54.29
CA SER A 331 -19.62 -14.10 -55.72
C SER A 331 -18.93 -13.21 -56.75
N VAL A 332 -18.04 -13.80 -57.56
CA VAL A 332 -18.26 -14.06 -59.01
C VAL A 332 -17.03 -14.80 -59.56
N ARG A 333 -17.29 -15.98 -60.13
CA ARG A 333 -16.50 -16.81 -61.08
C ARG A 333 -15.16 -17.38 -60.65
#